data_AF-A0A3B9ASY6-F1
#
_entry.id   AF-A0A3B9ASY6-F1
#
_cell.length_a   1.000
_cell.length_b   1.000
_cell.length_c   1.000
_cell.angle_alpha   90.00
_cell.angle_beta   90.00
_cell.angle_gamma   90.00
#
_symmetry.space_group_name_H-M   'P 1'
#
loop_
_entity.id
_entity.type
_entity.pdbx_description
1 polymer ?
#
loop_
_entity_poly.entity_id
_entity_poly.type
_entity_poly.pdbx_seq_one_letter_code
_entity_poly.pdbx_strand_id
1 'polypeptide(L)'
;TMILSGSQDGTVKIWDAGTTKELATLVSIGATDWAVTAPSGLYDASNGAMKKMHYSVGMDVVVLRQLKERYWEPGLLAKIVGISPDTVRNIIKLDSVALFPDANLRIQDNTLEVSLTERSGGNGKLSLIINGKRVSSDINPVDPSTGKRALKIPPINLNNYSKYMRSDTTNIVAVITYNRENTLRSQPFEVPYQMIRSRGEQQDPATPASSAGVDCKSSKQHIYLMVIGTSKYQDTTQNLVYPDQDAEAIAEALTATGTAMLGEANVHTRLFTTKKTGKDFANKANIEEGFAEVAKLATPCDLLIVYFSGHGSTWGPEGKRSSFFYLTTGISSAKLRDEAIRKAHAISDEELERWLTNIPAQKQVMILDACNSGKAVENLKGIKKRDLNATQAIAMGLLNDRTGAFILTGSMADQLSWEASKYGQGLLTYSLLRGISGPGLVDGKLVDVIRLFNFAVEEVPRLAHSIGQTQTPVPKYEGQTFPIGILGPNVKIKIPDAKPVFIQSQFQLRGFFLDTLGLAQSLNDKLYEERLKGKNARLVYYHTSEVLPDSYRVVGDYTINGNSVTVNGRLFKGKSTPIGTPFELTGNKDNKALVSGILKAVFERIPNNL
;
A
#
# COMPACT_ATOMS: atom_id res chain seq x y z
N THR A 1 9.83 -21.22 -30.29
CA THR A 1 8.84 -22.26 -29.92
C THR A 1 9.15 -22.76 -28.53
N MET A 2 8.15 -22.91 -27.66
CA MET A 2 8.35 -23.44 -26.31
C MET A 2 7.91 -24.90 -26.24
N ILE A 3 8.63 -25.72 -25.49
CA ILE A 3 8.29 -27.12 -25.21
C ILE A 3 7.98 -27.23 -23.72
N LEU A 4 6.93 -27.99 -23.37
CA LEU A 4 6.61 -28.32 -21.99
C LEU A 4 6.86 -29.81 -21.76
N SER A 5 7.51 -30.14 -20.64
CA SER A 5 7.71 -31.52 -20.19
C SER A 5 7.28 -31.69 -18.74
N GLY A 6 6.45 -32.68 -18.43
CA GLY A 6 6.08 -33.04 -17.06
C GLY A 6 6.98 -34.14 -16.49
N SER A 7 7.17 -34.13 -15.18
CA SER A 7 7.88 -35.17 -14.42
C SER A 7 6.95 -35.80 -13.37
N GLN A 8 7.26 -37.04 -12.95
CA GLN A 8 6.50 -37.76 -11.92
C GLN A 8 6.62 -37.09 -10.53
N ASP A 9 7.62 -36.23 -10.34
CA ASP A 9 7.80 -35.41 -9.13
C ASP A 9 6.79 -34.24 -9.02
N GLY A 10 5.85 -34.12 -9.96
CA GLY A 10 4.82 -33.08 -9.97
C GLY A 10 5.30 -31.74 -10.55
N THR A 11 6.50 -31.69 -11.13
CA THR A 11 7.03 -30.50 -11.80
C THR A 11 6.74 -30.49 -13.29
N VAL A 12 6.60 -29.29 -13.85
CA VAL A 12 6.53 -29.04 -15.30
C VAL A 12 7.65 -28.10 -15.69
N LYS A 13 8.50 -28.51 -16.63
CA LYS A 13 9.57 -27.66 -17.18
C LYS A 13 9.15 -27.03 -18.50
N ILE A 14 9.54 -25.79 -18.69
CA ILE A 14 9.38 -25.02 -19.92
C ILE A 14 10.76 -24.86 -20.55
N TRP A 15 10.87 -25.19 -21.82
CA TRP A 15 12.11 -25.18 -22.58
C TRP A 15 11.97 -24.27 -23.80
N ASP A 16 13.06 -23.62 -24.18
CA ASP A 16 13.18 -22.99 -25.49
C ASP A 16 13.62 -24.04 -26.52
N ALA A 17 12.80 -24.27 -27.55
CA ALA A 17 13.06 -25.32 -28.53
C ALA A 17 14.28 -25.04 -29.42
N GLY A 18 14.65 -23.77 -29.60
CA GLY A 18 15.78 -23.39 -30.46
C GLY A 18 17.12 -23.56 -29.77
N THR A 19 17.19 -23.22 -28.47
CA THR A 19 18.42 -23.25 -27.67
C THR A 19 18.54 -24.50 -26.79
N THR A 20 17.46 -25.28 -26.63
CA THR A 20 17.34 -26.42 -25.71
C THR A 20 17.58 -26.07 -24.23
N LYS A 21 17.54 -24.78 -23.89
CA LYS A 21 17.71 -24.32 -22.51
C LYS A 21 16.39 -24.34 -21.76
N GLU A 22 16.45 -24.73 -20.49
CA GLU A 22 15.34 -24.56 -19.55
C GLU A 22 15.08 -23.05 -19.36
N LEU A 23 13.81 -22.67 -19.42
CA LEU A 23 13.33 -21.32 -19.14
C LEU A 23 12.75 -21.21 -17.73
N ALA A 24 11.90 -22.18 -17.35
CA ALA A 24 11.27 -22.22 -16.03
C ALA A 24 10.91 -23.64 -15.60
N THR A 25 10.81 -23.85 -14.29
CA THR A 25 10.16 -24.99 -13.66
C THR A 25 8.93 -24.50 -12.90
N LEU A 26 7.79 -25.13 -13.16
CA LEU A 26 6.52 -24.94 -12.46
C LEU A 26 6.36 -26.05 -11.42
N VAL A 27 5.95 -25.69 -10.21
CA VAL A 27 5.72 -26.62 -9.10
C VAL A 27 4.31 -26.40 -8.58
N SER A 28 3.50 -27.46 -8.56
CA SER A 28 2.18 -27.46 -7.92
C SER A 28 2.27 -28.13 -6.56
N ILE A 29 1.70 -27.49 -5.52
CA ILE A 29 1.75 -27.96 -4.14
C ILE A 29 0.31 -28.05 -3.60
N GLY A 30 -0.25 -29.24 -3.62
CA GLY A 30 -1.66 -29.45 -3.26
C GLY A 30 -2.61 -28.73 -4.24
N ALA A 31 -3.77 -28.29 -3.74
CA ALA A 31 -4.82 -27.73 -4.61
C ALA A 31 -4.64 -26.24 -4.94
N THR A 32 -3.93 -25.48 -4.09
CA THR A 32 -3.95 -24.00 -4.15
C THR A 32 -2.56 -23.36 -4.20
N ASP A 33 -1.52 -24.07 -3.76
CA ASP A 33 -0.18 -23.49 -3.70
C ASP A 33 0.61 -23.84 -4.96
N TRP A 34 1.39 -22.88 -5.42
CA TRP A 34 2.23 -23.00 -6.61
C TRP A 34 3.53 -22.23 -6.45
N ALA A 35 4.54 -22.64 -7.20
CA ALA A 35 5.78 -21.90 -7.40
C ALA A 35 6.28 -22.01 -8.85
N VAL A 36 7.06 -21.01 -9.25
CA VAL A 36 7.76 -20.93 -10.53
C VAL A 36 9.21 -20.58 -10.22
N THR A 37 10.16 -21.32 -10.76
CA THR A 37 11.59 -21.03 -10.61
C THR A 37 12.26 -20.96 -11.96
N ALA A 38 13.21 -20.05 -12.14
CA ALA A 38 14.08 -19.99 -13.32
C ALA A 38 15.46 -20.57 -12.99
N PRO A 39 16.23 -21.05 -13.99
CA PRO A 39 17.60 -21.53 -13.76
C PRO A 39 18.55 -20.50 -13.15
N SER A 40 18.22 -19.20 -13.21
CA SER A 40 18.96 -18.14 -12.53
C SER A 40 18.82 -18.19 -10.99
N GLY A 41 17.85 -18.93 -10.47
CA GLY A 41 17.45 -18.94 -9.05
C GLY A 41 16.31 -17.95 -8.75
N LEU A 42 15.89 -17.15 -9.73
CA LEU A 42 14.68 -16.32 -9.59
C LEU A 42 13.46 -17.20 -9.35
N TYR A 43 12.54 -16.74 -8.51
CA TYR A 43 11.32 -17.47 -8.22
C TYR A 43 10.11 -16.55 -8.07
N ASP A 44 8.92 -17.09 -8.34
CA ASP A 44 7.66 -16.55 -7.87
C ASP A 44 6.85 -17.67 -7.20
N ALA A 45 6.04 -17.33 -6.21
CA ALA A 45 5.31 -18.34 -5.45
C ALA A 45 4.09 -17.77 -4.74
N SER A 46 3.08 -18.61 -4.57
CA SER A 46 1.99 -18.36 -3.61
C SER A 46 2.53 -18.20 -2.18
N ASN A 47 1.79 -17.49 -1.31
CA ASN A 47 2.16 -17.31 0.10
C ASN A 47 2.33 -18.66 0.84
N GLY A 48 1.52 -19.67 0.50
CA GLY A 48 1.64 -21.01 1.08
C GLY A 48 2.88 -21.74 0.58
N ALA A 49 3.18 -21.70 -0.72
CA ALA A 49 4.41 -22.27 -1.27
C ALA A 49 5.68 -21.62 -0.71
N MET A 50 5.69 -20.29 -0.50
CA MET A 50 6.81 -19.58 0.14
C MET A 50 7.16 -20.11 1.54
N LYS A 51 6.19 -20.71 2.25
CA LYS A 51 6.39 -21.30 3.59
C LYS A 51 6.80 -22.78 3.52
N LYS A 52 6.47 -23.47 2.43
CA LYS A 52 6.68 -24.92 2.26
C LYS A 52 7.98 -25.24 1.52
N MET A 53 8.50 -24.32 0.72
CA MET A 53 9.70 -24.52 -0.10
C MET A 53 10.95 -23.88 0.49
N HIS A 54 12.09 -24.50 0.21
CA HIS A 54 13.42 -24.03 0.60
C HIS A 54 14.47 -24.53 -0.41
N TYR A 55 15.65 -23.90 -0.38
CA TYR A 55 16.86 -24.41 -1.01
C TYR A 55 17.70 -25.16 0.03
N SER A 56 18.36 -26.24 -0.38
CA SER A 56 19.35 -26.95 0.44
C SER A 56 20.76 -26.54 0.00
N VAL A 57 21.60 -26.11 0.94
CA VAL A 57 23.01 -25.77 0.71
C VAL A 57 23.85 -26.67 1.61
N GLY A 58 24.28 -27.82 1.08
CA GLY A 58 24.78 -28.90 1.94
C GLY A 58 23.66 -29.39 2.86
N MET A 59 23.87 -29.29 4.18
CA MET A 59 22.88 -29.62 5.22
C MET A 59 22.03 -28.41 5.65
N ASP A 60 22.32 -27.21 5.15
CA ASP A 60 21.61 -26.00 5.53
C ASP A 60 20.33 -25.79 4.73
N VAL A 61 19.29 -25.40 5.44
CA VAL A 61 18.01 -25.00 4.86
C VAL A 61 17.99 -23.48 4.69
N VAL A 62 17.84 -23.03 3.45
CA VAL A 62 17.64 -21.62 3.10
C VAL A 62 16.20 -21.46 2.60
N VAL A 63 15.30 -20.98 3.45
CA VAL A 63 13.89 -20.80 3.05
C VAL A 63 13.75 -19.67 2.03
N LEU A 64 12.74 -19.76 1.17
CA LEU A 64 12.55 -18.79 0.07
C LEU A 64 12.52 -17.33 0.55
N ARG A 65 11.93 -17.07 1.72
CA ARG A 65 11.86 -15.72 2.29
C ARG A 65 13.23 -15.08 2.51
N GLN A 66 14.26 -15.86 2.89
CA GLN A 66 15.62 -15.33 3.06
C GLN A 66 16.22 -14.82 1.74
N LEU A 67 15.73 -15.34 0.62
CA LEU A 67 16.17 -14.99 -0.73
C LEU A 67 15.28 -13.94 -1.40
N LYS A 68 14.18 -13.54 -0.76
CA LYS A 68 13.15 -12.68 -1.37
C LYS A 68 13.70 -11.36 -1.89
N GLU A 69 14.59 -10.73 -1.15
CA GLU A 69 15.18 -9.44 -1.54
C GLU A 69 15.93 -9.49 -2.88
N ARG A 70 16.57 -10.62 -3.18
CA ARG A 70 17.41 -10.78 -4.38
C ARG A 70 16.77 -11.60 -5.49
N TYR A 71 15.98 -12.63 -5.13
CA TYR A 71 15.54 -13.65 -6.06
C TYR A 71 14.02 -13.73 -6.26
N TRP A 72 13.19 -13.07 -5.44
CA TRP A 72 11.75 -13.08 -5.67
C TRP A 72 11.36 -12.12 -6.80
N GLU A 73 10.71 -12.65 -7.84
CA GLU A 73 10.29 -11.96 -9.05
C GLU A 73 8.78 -12.16 -9.28
N PRO A 74 7.92 -11.22 -8.83
CA PRO A 74 6.48 -11.31 -9.06
C PRO A 74 6.14 -11.39 -10.56
N GLY A 75 5.27 -12.34 -10.93
CA GLY A 75 4.85 -12.56 -12.30
C GLY A 75 5.92 -13.23 -13.18
N LEU A 76 6.93 -13.89 -12.58
CA LEU A 76 8.07 -14.50 -13.27
C LEU A 76 7.67 -15.29 -14.52
N LEU A 77 6.65 -16.16 -14.42
CA LEU A 77 6.19 -16.97 -15.54
C LEU A 77 5.75 -16.12 -16.72
N ALA A 78 4.92 -15.11 -16.48
CA ALA A 78 4.39 -14.24 -17.52
C ALA A 78 5.52 -13.50 -18.26
N LYS A 79 6.57 -13.10 -17.54
CA LYS A 79 7.77 -12.47 -18.12
C LYS A 79 8.56 -13.44 -18.99
N ILE A 80 8.78 -14.67 -18.50
CA ILE A 80 9.52 -15.71 -19.22
C ILE A 80 8.83 -16.10 -20.53
N VAL A 81 7.50 -16.27 -20.52
CA VAL A 81 6.75 -16.72 -21.71
C VAL A 81 6.34 -15.59 -22.66
N GLY A 82 6.73 -14.34 -22.37
CA GLY A 82 6.46 -13.18 -23.23
C GLY A 82 5.01 -12.69 -23.22
N ILE A 83 4.16 -13.14 -22.28
CA ILE A 83 2.82 -12.56 -22.05
C ILE A 83 2.96 -11.21 -21.35
N SER A 84 3.90 -11.12 -20.40
CA SER A 84 4.31 -9.82 -19.90
C SER A 84 5.34 -9.24 -20.85
N PRO A 85 5.20 -7.98 -21.23
CA PRO A 85 6.25 -7.29 -21.94
C PRO A 85 7.49 -6.95 -21.09
N ASP A 86 7.44 -7.21 -19.78
CA ASP A 86 8.50 -6.93 -18.83
C ASP A 86 9.65 -7.94 -18.99
N THR A 87 10.90 -7.49 -18.84
CA THR A 87 12.05 -8.39 -18.84
C THR A 87 12.30 -8.95 -17.45
N VAL A 88 12.81 -10.18 -17.40
CA VAL A 88 13.27 -10.81 -16.17
C VAL A 88 14.52 -10.07 -15.67
N ARG A 89 14.61 -9.74 -14.37
CA ARG A 89 15.78 -9.04 -13.82
C ARG A 89 17.06 -9.82 -14.11
N ASN A 90 18.08 -9.13 -14.58
CA ASN A 90 19.41 -9.70 -14.69
C ASN A 90 20.04 -9.76 -13.30
N ILE A 91 20.22 -10.97 -12.77
CA ILE A 91 20.80 -11.22 -11.46
C ILE A 91 21.97 -12.20 -11.59
N ILE A 92 22.92 -12.09 -10.67
CA ILE A 92 23.97 -13.11 -10.53
C ILE A 92 23.27 -14.41 -10.12
N LYS A 93 23.47 -15.46 -10.92
CA LYS A 93 22.86 -16.77 -10.73
C LYS A 93 23.15 -17.31 -9.33
N LEU A 94 22.15 -17.97 -8.74
CA LEU A 94 22.28 -18.66 -7.45
C LEU A 94 23.10 -19.95 -7.61
N ASP A 95 24.40 -19.84 -7.88
CA ASP A 95 25.31 -20.99 -8.03
C ASP A 95 25.95 -21.41 -6.70
N SER A 96 26.25 -20.44 -5.83
CA SER A 96 26.77 -20.67 -4.48
C SER A 96 26.17 -19.67 -3.50
N VAL A 97 25.71 -20.15 -2.35
CA VAL A 97 25.09 -19.31 -1.31
C VAL A 97 26.12 -19.00 -0.23
N ALA A 98 26.55 -17.75 -0.15
CA ALA A 98 27.39 -17.24 0.92
C ALA A 98 26.58 -17.20 2.23
N LEU A 99 26.82 -18.17 3.12
CA LEU A 99 26.05 -18.34 4.35
C LEU A 99 26.41 -17.29 5.41
N PHE A 100 25.39 -16.81 6.12
CA PHE A 100 25.53 -15.95 7.30
C PHE A 100 26.19 -16.71 8.47
N PRO A 101 26.78 -16.02 9.46
CA PRO A 101 27.36 -16.70 10.61
C PRO A 101 26.27 -17.30 11.52
N ASP A 102 26.61 -18.40 12.17
CA ASP A 102 25.77 -18.95 13.24
C ASP A 102 25.92 -18.11 14.52
N ALA A 103 24.92 -18.10 15.40
CA ALA A 103 24.93 -17.31 16.62
C ALA A 103 24.45 -18.10 17.84
N ASN A 104 25.19 -17.95 18.94
CA ASN A 104 24.76 -18.39 20.27
C ASN A 104 24.48 -17.17 21.15
N LEU A 105 23.32 -17.17 21.80
CA LEU A 105 22.82 -16.08 22.63
C LEU A 105 22.75 -16.51 24.09
N ARG A 106 23.28 -15.68 24.97
CA ARG A 106 23.17 -15.85 26.42
C ARG A 106 22.82 -14.52 27.06
N ILE A 107 21.93 -14.55 28.05
CA ILE A 107 21.63 -13.36 28.86
C ILE A 107 22.09 -13.60 30.28
N GLN A 108 22.90 -12.68 30.80
CA GLN A 108 23.36 -12.65 32.18
C GLN A 108 23.25 -11.21 32.69
N ASP A 109 22.62 -11.00 33.85
CA ASP A 109 22.51 -9.68 34.50
C ASP A 109 22.02 -8.56 33.56
N ASN A 110 20.87 -8.79 32.89
CA ASN A 110 20.28 -7.91 31.87
C ASN A 110 21.22 -7.57 30.68
N THR A 111 22.28 -8.35 30.48
CA THR A 111 23.25 -8.16 29.41
C THR A 111 23.16 -9.32 28.43
N LEU A 112 22.94 -9.00 27.16
CA LEU A 112 22.98 -9.96 26.06
C LEU A 112 24.41 -10.14 25.57
N GLU A 113 24.88 -11.38 25.64
CA GLU A 113 26.12 -11.84 25.04
C GLU A 113 25.80 -12.57 23.72
N VAL A 114 26.51 -12.18 22.67
CA VAL A 114 26.37 -12.78 21.33
C VAL A 114 27.72 -13.31 20.88
N SER A 115 27.78 -14.62 20.67
CA SER A 115 28.96 -15.30 20.11
C SER A 115 28.66 -15.77 18.69
N LEU A 116 29.46 -15.34 17.71
CA LEU A 116 29.29 -15.73 16.32
C LEU A 116 30.28 -16.82 15.91
N THR A 117 29.81 -17.76 15.10
CA THR A 117 30.67 -18.74 14.40
C THR A 117 30.66 -18.40 12.91
N GLU A 118 31.83 -18.02 12.37
CA GLU A 118 31.95 -17.64 10.95
C GLU A 118 31.61 -18.80 10.03
N ARG A 119 30.97 -18.50 8.90
CA ARG A 119 30.62 -19.46 7.83
C ARG A 119 31.06 -18.92 6.47
N SER A 120 30.72 -19.62 5.39
CA SER A 120 31.23 -19.36 4.03
C SER A 120 31.03 -17.92 3.52
N GLY A 121 30.00 -17.21 4.01
CA GLY A 121 29.71 -15.84 3.61
C GLY A 121 30.27 -14.75 4.53
N GLY A 122 31.01 -15.11 5.57
CA GLY A 122 31.53 -14.16 6.56
C GLY A 122 30.45 -13.40 7.34
N ASN A 123 30.86 -12.36 8.08
CA ASN A 123 29.98 -11.64 9.00
C ASN A 123 29.49 -10.30 8.46
N GLY A 124 28.18 -10.11 8.46
CA GLY A 124 27.50 -8.86 8.14
C GLY A 124 26.86 -8.21 9.36
N LYS A 125 25.81 -7.45 9.11
CA LYS A 125 24.97 -6.80 10.13
C LYS A 125 24.37 -7.81 11.09
N LEU A 126 24.09 -7.37 12.32
CA LEU A 126 23.27 -8.12 13.28
C LEU A 126 22.06 -7.27 13.64
N SER A 127 20.84 -7.74 13.37
CA SER A 127 19.64 -7.03 13.83
C SER A 127 19.18 -7.57 15.18
N LEU A 128 18.87 -6.66 16.11
CA LEU A 128 18.28 -7.01 17.41
C LEU A 128 16.75 -6.95 17.31
N ILE A 129 16.10 -8.02 17.72
CA ILE A 129 14.65 -8.19 17.74
C ILE A 129 14.23 -8.41 19.20
N ILE A 130 13.14 -7.75 19.63
CA ILE A 130 12.50 -7.95 20.93
C ILE A 130 11.01 -8.21 20.67
N ASN A 131 10.49 -9.35 21.13
CA ASN A 131 9.10 -9.75 20.98
C ASN A 131 8.61 -9.68 19.51
N GLY A 132 9.43 -10.18 18.59
CA GLY A 132 9.16 -10.17 17.14
C GLY A 132 9.37 -8.80 16.46
N LYS A 133 9.62 -7.73 17.21
CA LYS A 133 9.84 -6.38 16.68
C LYS A 133 11.33 -6.08 16.56
N ARG A 134 11.78 -5.58 15.40
CA ARG A 134 13.15 -5.04 15.28
C ARG A 134 13.29 -3.78 16.12
N VAL A 135 14.33 -3.70 16.94
CA VAL A 135 14.65 -2.55 17.79
C VAL A 135 16.01 -1.91 17.45
N SER A 136 16.87 -2.65 16.75
CA SER A 136 18.09 -2.14 16.14
C SER A 136 18.37 -2.86 14.82
N SER A 137 18.75 -2.10 13.79
CA SER A 137 19.09 -2.64 12.47
C SER A 137 20.47 -3.26 12.40
N ASP A 138 21.41 -2.75 13.21
CA ASP A 138 22.79 -3.24 13.28
C ASP A 138 23.40 -3.03 14.68
N ILE A 139 23.59 -4.12 15.41
CA ILE A 139 24.32 -4.17 16.69
C ILE A 139 25.76 -4.70 16.52
N ASN A 140 26.20 -4.99 15.28
CA ASN A 140 27.55 -5.49 15.03
C ASN A 140 28.50 -4.32 14.72
N PRO A 141 29.46 -3.99 15.60
CA PRO A 141 30.38 -2.90 15.33
C PRO A 141 31.30 -3.21 14.14
N VAL A 142 31.61 -2.15 13.38
CA VAL A 142 32.65 -2.18 12.35
C VAL A 142 33.93 -1.63 12.96
N ASP A 143 35.02 -2.39 12.90
CA ASP A 143 36.33 -1.92 13.30
C ASP A 143 36.75 -0.79 12.35
N PRO A 144 36.97 0.44 12.84
CA PRO A 144 37.32 1.58 12.00
C PRO A 144 38.67 1.42 11.27
N SER A 145 39.59 0.61 11.82
CA SER A 145 40.93 0.42 11.29
C SER A 145 41.00 -0.64 10.19
N THR A 146 40.23 -1.72 10.34
CA THR A 146 40.24 -2.84 9.39
C THR A 146 39.03 -2.88 8.46
N GLY A 147 37.97 -2.11 8.76
CA GLY A 147 36.68 -2.17 8.09
C GLY A 147 35.94 -3.51 8.30
N LYS A 148 36.50 -4.41 9.12
CA LYS A 148 35.93 -5.74 9.37
C LYS A 148 34.97 -5.70 10.55
N ARG A 149 33.99 -6.59 10.51
CA ARG A 149 33.01 -6.75 11.59
C ARG A 149 33.51 -7.74 12.63
N ALA A 150 33.21 -7.46 13.90
CA ALA A 150 33.63 -8.30 15.01
C ALA A 150 32.92 -9.66 15.00
N LEU A 151 33.62 -10.72 15.41
CA LEU A 151 33.04 -12.04 15.70
C LEU A 151 32.52 -12.15 17.14
N LYS A 152 33.14 -11.41 18.06
CA LYS A 152 32.70 -11.27 19.43
C LYS A 152 32.04 -9.92 19.60
N ILE A 153 30.73 -9.92 19.80
CA ILE A 153 29.96 -8.69 19.95
C ILE A 153 30.17 -8.16 21.38
N PRO A 154 30.44 -6.86 21.55
CA PRO A 154 30.47 -6.26 22.88
C PRO A 154 29.17 -6.56 23.64
N PRO A 155 29.22 -6.80 24.96
CA PRO A 155 28.02 -7.10 25.74
C PRO A 155 26.97 -6.00 25.60
N ILE A 156 25.73 -6.38 25.33
CA ILE A 156 24.64 -5.43 25.04
C ILE A 156 23.75 -5.30 26.26
N ASN A 157 23.73 -4.12 26.88
CA ASN A 157 22.83 -3.84 28.00
C ASN A 157 21.38 -3.74 27.51
N LEU A 158 20.54 -4.68 27.93
CA LEU A 158 19.13 -4.76 27.54
C LEU A 158 18.26 -3.67 28.16
N ASN A 159 18.71 -3.02 29.25
CA ASN A 159 17.99 -1.88 29.83
C ASN A 159 17.88 -0.70 28.85
N ASN A 160 18.83 -0.56 27.92
CA ASN A 160 18.77 0.46 26.86
C ASN A 160 17.57 0.25 25.91
N TYR A 161 16.97 -0.94 25.94
CA TYR A 161 15.83 -1.32 25.12
C TYR A 161 14.56 -1.60 25.96
N SER A 162 14.56 -1.22 27.24
CA SER A 162 13.45 -1.47 28.17
C SER A 162 12.09 -0.96 27.66
N LYS A 163 12.08 0.14 26.91
CA LYS A 163 10.87 0.71 26.29
C LYS A 163 10.19 -0.22 25.27
N TYR A 164 10.90 -1.23 24.75
CA TYR A 164 10.36 -2.24 23.82
C TYR A 164 9.92 -3.53 24.54
N MET A 165 10.14 -3.61 25.85
CA MET A 165 9.97 -4.81 26.65
C MET A 165 8.75 -4.72 27.56
N ARG A 166 8.21 -5.90 27.89
CA ARG A 166 7.09 -6.07 28.79
C ARG A 166 7.55 -6.63 30.12
N SER A 167 7.05 -6.12 31.24
CA SER A 167 7.38 -6.62 32.57
C SER A 167 6.39 -7.64 33.12
N ASP A 168 5.27 -7.85 32.44
CA ASP A 168 4.18 -8.75 32.84
C ASP A 168 4.26 -10.15 32.21
N THR A 169 5.28 -10.37 31.36
CA THR A 169 5.53 -11.61 30.63
C THR A 169 7.02 -11.83 30.42
N THR A 170 7.39 -13.07 30.09
CA THR A 170 8.72 -13.37 29.51
C THR A 170 8.80 -12.73 28.13
N ASN A 171 9.88 -11.98 27.90
CA ASN A 171 10.19 -11.41 26.58
C ASN A 171 10.99 -12.42 25.78
N ILE A 172 10.91 -12.34 24.45
CA ILE A 172 11.81 -13.06 23.55
C ILE A 172 12.78 -12.06 22.95
N VAL A 173 14.07 -12.23 23.25
CA VAL A 173 15.15 -11.46 22.62
C VAL A 173 15.73 -12.32 21.51
N ALA A 174 15.90 -11.75 20.33
CA ALA A 174 16.43 -12.49 19.20
C ALA A 174 17.44 -11.68 18.38
N VAL A 175 18.37 -12.39 17.74
CA VAL A 175 19.36 -11.82 16.83
C VAL A 175 19.19 -12.44 15.46
N ILE A 176 19.16 -11.60 14.42
CA ILE A 176 19.25 -12.04 13.03
C ILE A 176 20.64 -11.67 12.51
N THR A 177 21.40 -12.66 12.05
CA THR A 177 22.72 -12.45 11.45
C THR A 177 22.62 -12.32 9.94
N TYR A 178 23.53 -11.57 9.35
CA TYR A 178 23.65 -11.43 7.90
C TYR A 178 25.03 -11.89 7.43
N ASN A 179 25.13 -12.35 6.19
CA ASN A 179 26.43 -12.56 5.55
C ASN A 179 27.13 -11.21 5.28
N ARG A 180 28.42 -11.23 4.94
CA ARG A 180 29.26 -10.02 4.75
C ARG A 180 28.61 -8.97 3.84
N GLU A 181 28.00 -9.41 2.75
CA GLU A 181 27.34 -8.55 1.76
C GLU A 181 25.93 -8.10 2.17
N ASN A 182 25.41 -8.57 3.31
CA ASN A 182 24.04 -8.34 3.79
C ASN A 182 22.95 -8.77 2.79
N THR A 183 23.24 -9.79 1.99
CA THR A 183 22.34 -10.31 0.94
C THR A 183 21.57 -11.55 1.39
N LEU A 184 22.02 -12.21 2.45
CA LEU A 184 21.34 -13.34 3.06
C LEU A 184 21.34 -13.14 4.58
N ARG A 185 20.18 -13.37 5.20
CA ARG A 185 19.96 -13.27 6.64
C ARG A 185 19.56 -14.61 7.24
N SER A 186 19.87 -14.85 8.51
CA SER A 186 19.42 -16.02 9.27
C SER A 186 17.93 -15.99 9.58
N GLN A 187 17.41 -17.12 10.06
CA GLN A 187 16.22 -17.08 10.93
C GLN A 187 16.62 -16.46 12.29
N PRO A 188 15.67 -15.93 13.07
CA PRO A 188 15.98 -15.39 14.40
C PRO A 188 16.56 -16.48 15.31
N PHE A 189 17.72 -16.20 15.90
CA PHE A 189 18.22 -16.94 17.07
C PHE A 189 17.56 -16.34 18.29
N GLU A 190 16.84 -17.13 19.07
CA GLU A 190 15.98 -16.61 20.15
C GLU A 190 16.46 -17.05 21.53
N VAL A 191 16.31 -16.17 22.51
CA VAL A 191 16.54 -16.46 23.93
C VAL A 191 15.44 -15.82 24.78
N PRO A 192 14.78 -16.59 25.67
CA PRO A 192 13.80 -16.02 26.59
C PRO A 192 14.49 -15.11 27.61
N TYR A 193 13.85 -14.00 27.95
CA TYR A 193 14.36 -12.98 28.86
C TYR A 193 13.27 -12.49 29.81
N GLN A 194 13.51 -12.70 31.10
CA GLN A 194 12.73 -12.08 32.17
C GLN A 194 13.54 -10.92 32.73
N MET A 195 12.99 -9.70 32.68
CA MET A 195 13.69 -8.51 33.15
C MET A 195 13.99 -8.61 34.64
N ILE A 196 15.25 -8.42 35.01
CA ILE A 196 15.67 -8.33 36.41
C ILE A 196 15.56 -6.87 36.85
N ARG A 197 14.70 -6.60 37.83
CA ARG A 197 14.61 -5.26 38.44
C ARG A 197 15.71 -5.10 39.48
N SER A 198 16.56 -4.09 39.35
CA SER A 198 17.49 -3.72 40.42
C SER A 198 16.69 -3.28 41.65
N ARG A 199 16.70 -4.08 42.72
CA ARG A 199 16.20 -3.65 44.04
C ARG A 199 17.21 -2.64 44.60
N GLY A 200 16.91 -1.34 44.57
CA GLY A 200 17.65 -0.38 45.40
C GLY A 200 17.87 1.05 44.92
N GLU A 201 17.50 1.45 43.70
CA GLU A 201 17.53 2.89 43.37
C GLU A 201 16.33 3.58 44.03
N GLN A 202 16.60 4.42 45.04
CA GLN A 202 15.63 5.42 45.49
C GLN A 202 15.13 6.16 44.26
N GLN A 203 13.81 6.11 44.03
CA GLN A 203 13.14 6.90 43.01
C GLN A 203 13.41 8.38 43.30
N ASP A 204 14.35 8.97 42.56
CA ASP A 204 14.43 10.41 42.44
C ASP A 204 13.25 10.82 41.53
N PRO A 205 12.29 11.65 42.01
CA PRO A 205 11.07 11.97 41.26
C PRO A 205 11.32 12.63 39.89
N ALA A 206 12.55 13.08 39.63
CA ALA A 206 12.98 13.71 38.40
C ALA A 206 13.64 12.76 37.37
N THR A 207 13.93 11.49 37.70
CA THR A 207 14.41 10.50 36.73
C THR A 207 13.26 9.58 36.29
N PRO A 208 12.87 9.58 35.00
CA PRO A 208 11.87 8.63 34.51
C PRO A 208 12.42 7.22 34.68
N ALA A 209 11.62 6.32 35.28
CA ALA A 209 11.95 4.92 35.54
C ALA A 209 12.36 4.20 34.25
N SER A 210 13.63 4.26 33.89
CA SER A 210 14.14 3.84 32.57
C SER A 210 14.52 2.36 32.51
N SER A 211 14.40 1.63 33.62
CA SER A 211 14.81 0.21 33.73
C SER A 211 13.66 -0.78 33.95
N ALA A 212 12.42 -0.31 34.13
CA ALA A 212 11.26 -1.16 34.33
C ALA A 212 10.39 -1.17 33.07
N GLY A 213 10.55 -2.16 32.18
CA GLY A 213 9.68 -2.27 31.00
C GLY A 213 8.18 -2.36 31.35
N VAL A 214 7.31 -2.33 30.35
CA VAL A 214 5.90 -1.95 30.53
C VAL A 214 5.03 -3.12 30.98
N ASP A 215 4.19 -2.94 32.00
CA ASP A 215 3.19 -3.93 32.39
C ASP A 215 1.89 -3.70 31.61
N CYS A 216 1.61 -4.52 30.60
CA CYS A 216 0.40 -4.35 29.80
C CYS A 216 -0.88 -4.91 30.44
N LYS A 217 -0.82 -5.56 31.61
CA LYS A 217 -2.01 -5.96 32.37
C LYS A 217 -2.57 -4.80 33.19
N SER A 218 -1.69 -3.91 33.65
CA SER A 218 -2.07 -2.72 34.43
C SER A 218 -2.03 -1.41 33.64
N SER A 219 -1.25 -1.34 32.55
CA SER A 219 -1.22 -0.18 31.65
C SER A 219 -2.49 -0.08 30.81
N LYS A 220 -3.01 1.14 30.65
CA LYS A 220 -4.06 1.40 29.67
C LYS A 220 -3.46 1.28 28.27
N GLN A 221 -4.15 0.55 27.40
CA GLN A 221 -3.77 0.47 26.00
C GLN A 221 -4.18 1.76 25.27
N HIS A 222 -3.31 2.25 24.39
CA HIS A 222 -3.57 3.38 23.52
C HIS A 222 -3.61 2.97 22.05
N ILE A 223 -4.37 3.73 21.24
CA ILE A 223 -4.32 3.69 19.78
C ILE A 223 -3.74 5.01 19.28
N TYR A 224 -2.71 4.91 18.44
CA TYR A 224 -2.14 6.03 17.72
C TYR A 224 -2.53 5.92 16.24
N LEU A 225 -3.27 6.90 15.73
CA LEU A 225 -3.68 6.98 14.33
C LEU A 225 -2.85 8.07 13.63
N MET A 226 -2.06 7.66 12.64
CA MET A 226 -1.33 8.55 11.73
C MET A 226 -2.02 8.50 10.37
N VAL A 227 -2.82 9.51 10.04
CA VAL A 227 -3.67 9.52 8.85
C VAL A 227 -3.26 10.65 7.93
N ILE A 228 -2.80 10.33 6.72
CA ILE A 228 -2.19 11.26 5.77
C ILE A 228 -2.97 11.23 4.45
N GLY A 229 -3.45 12.40 4.03
CA GLY A 229 -4.02 12.63 2.69
C GLY A 229 -3.23 13.72 1.96
N THR A 230 -2.94 13.52 0.68
CA THR A 230 -2.27 14.54 -0.13
C THR A 230 -2.97 14.76 -1.46
N SER A 231 -3.88 15.74 -1.50
CA SER A 231 -4.61 16.14 -2.71
C SER A 231 -3.89 17.19 -3.56
N LYS A 232 -3.23 18.17 -2.94
CA LYS A 232 -2.59 19.29 -3.64
C LYS A 232 -1.07 19.15 -3.72
N TYR A 233 -0.54 19.31 -4.92
CA TYR A 233 0.89 19.23 -5.23
C TYR A 233 1.37 20.55 -5.85
N GLN A 234 2.69 20.79 -5.77
CA GLN A 234 3.32 21.97 -6.40
C GLN A 234 3.04 22.03 -7.91
N ASP A 235 3.04 20.87 -8.58
CA ASP A 235 2.56 20.73 -9.95
C ASP A 235 1.05 20.45 -9.94
N THR A 236 0.26 21.47 -10.28
CA THR A 236 -1.21 21.39 -10.24
C THR A 236 -1.80 20.36 -11.19
N THR A 237 -1.04 19.93 -12.21
CA THR A 237 -1.46 18.87 -13.13
C THR A 237 -1.46 17.47 -12.50
N GLN A 238 -0.89 17.36 -11.29
CA GLN A 238 -0.84 16.15 -10.47
C GLN A 238 -1.80 16.21 -9.28
N ASN A 239 -2.59 17.28 -9.14
CA ASN A 239 -3.61 17.35 -8.10
C ASN A 239 -4.60 16.20 -8.20
N LEU A 240 -5.02 15.71 -7.04
CA LEU A 240 -5.97 14.62 -6.88
C LEU A 240 -7.21 15.11 -6.13
N VAL A 241 -8.37 14.56 -6.46
CA VAL A 241 -9.66 15.03 -5.92
C VAL A 241 -9.95 14.50 -4.50
N TYR A 242 -9.70 13.20 -4.25
CA TYR A 242 -10.18 12.49 -3.05
C TYR A 242 -9.22 12.31 -1.85
N PRO A 243 -7.88 12.37 -1.94
CA PRO A 243 -7.02 11.88 -0.86
C PRO A 243 -7.21 12.57 0.49
N ASP A 244 -7.36 13.91 0.50
CA ASP A 244 -7.64 14.66 1.73
C ASP A 244 -8.98 14.22 2.37
N GLN A 245 -10.00 13.94 1.55
CA GLN A 245 -11.31 13.48 2.00
C GLN A 245 -11.27 12.02 2.49
N ASP A 246 -10.50 11.18 1.81
CA ASP A 246 -10.32 9.78 2.19
C ASP A 246 -9.63 9.68 3.57
N ALA A 247 -8.58 10.48 3.77
CA ALA A 247 -7.90 10.60 5.05
C ALA A 247 -8.84 11.11 6.16
N GLU A 248 -9.64 12.14 5.90
CA GLU A 248 -10.65 12.64 6.86
C GLU A 248 -11.66 11.54 7.25
N ALA A 249 -12.18 10.79 6.28
CA ALA A 249 -13.19 9.75 6.53
C ALA A 249 -12.62 8.55 7.30
N ILE A 250 -11.40 8.11 6.97
CA ILE A 250 -10.71 7.04 7.69
C ILE A 250 -10.36 7.47 9.12
N ALA A 251 -9.89 8.71 9.30
CA ALA A 251 -9.62 9.25 10.62
C ALA A 251 -10.88 9.29 11.49
N GLU A 252 -12.02 9.76 10.95
CA GLU A 252 -13.31 9.78 11.65
C GLU A 252 -13.74 8.36 12.04
N ALA A 253 -13.75 7.42 11.09
CA ALA A 253 -14.17 6.05 11.31
C ALA A 253 -13.31 5.33 12.37
N LEU A 254 -11.98 5.36 12.21
CA LEU A 254 -11.06 4.66 13.11
C LEU A 254 -11.02 5.31 14.49
N THR A 255 -11.14 6.65 14.58
CA THR A 255 -11.25 7.33 15.88
C THR A 255 -12.51 6.88 16.59
N ALA A 256 -13.67 6.87 15.91
CA ALA A 256 -14.92 6.47 16.51
C ALA A 256 -14.92 5.01 16.99
N THR A 257 -14.42 4.08 16.16
CA THR A 257 -14.35 2.66 16.54
C THR A 257 -13.28 2.40 17.61
N GLY A 258 -12.17 3.15 17.60
CA GLY A 258 -11.14 3.08 18.63
C GLY A 258 -11.68 3.60 19.96
N THR A 259 -12.41 4.72 19.96
CA THR A 259 -13.02 5.31 21.15
C THR A 259 -14.07 4.38 21.76
N ALA A 260 -14.86 3.70 20.93
CA ALA A 260 -15.79 2.68 21.41
C ALA A 260 -15.07 1.46 22.03
N MET A 261 -13.82 1.20 21.67
CA MET A 261 -13.02 0.08 22.18
C MET A 261 -12.24 0.44 23.44
N LEU A 262 -11.57 1.59 23.48
CA LEU A 262 -10.61 1.96 24.54
C LEU A 262 -10.98 3.24 25.30
N GLY A 263 -12.01 3.98 24.87
CA GLY A 263 -12.36 5.30 25.39
C GLY A 263 -11.55 6.44 24.75
N GLU A 264 -12.12 7.64 24.75
CA GLU A 264 -11.61 8.81 24.01
C GLU A 264 -10.20 9.22 24.45
N ALA A 265 -9.93 9.21 25.76
CA ALA A 265 -8.62 9.55 26.32
C ALA A 265 -7.47 8.62 25.86
N ASN A 266 -7.80 7.48 25.28
CA ASN A 266 -6.84 6.47 24.85
C ASN A 266 -6.66 6.41 23.33
N VAL A 267 -7.33 7.28 22.56
CA VAL A 267 -7.22 7.32 21.10
C VAL A 267 -6.61 8.65 20.67
N HIS A 268 -5.46 8.58 20.01
CA HIS A 268 -4.66 9.73 19.61
C HIS A 268 -4.60 9.82 18.09
N THR A 269 -5.34 10.78 17.51
CA THR A 269 -5.41 10.95 16.05
C THR A 269 -4.58 12.13 15.58
N ARG A 270 -3.64 11.89 14.67
CA ARG A 270 -2.90 12.89 13.91
C ARG A 270 -3.34 12.80 12.44
N LEU A 271 -4.06 13.82 11.99
CA LEU A 271 -4.59 13.92 10.63
C LEU A 271 -3.84 15.00 9.87
N PHE A 272 -3.10 14.60 8.83
CA PHE A 272 -2.36 15.47 7.93
C PHE A 272 -3.05 15.55 6.58
N THR A 273 -3.47 16.74 6.15
CA THR A 273 -4.08 16.94 4.81
C THR A 273 -3.58 18.22 4.15
N THR A 274 -3.78 18.36 2.83
CA THR A 274 -3.44 19.60 2.12
C THR A 274 -4.46 20.73 2.29
N LYS A 275 -5.58 20.46 2.99
CA LYS A 275 -6.54 21.49 3.44
C LYS A 275 -6.14 22.14 4.77
N LYS A 276 -5.35 21.44 5.58
CA LYS A 276 -4.89 21.93 6.88
C LYS A 276 -3.69 22.88 6.73
N THR A 277 -3.29 23.53 7.82
CA THR A 277 -2.16 24.46 7.89
C THR A 277 -1.29 24.14 9.11
N GLY A 278 -0.12 24.79 9.22
CA GLY A 278 0.79 24.60 10.35
C GLY A 278 1.30 23.17 10.49
N LYS A 279 1.29 22.64 11.71
CA LYS A 279 1.80 21.29 12.06
C LYS A 279 0.99 20.14 11.45
N ASP A 280 -0.26 20.38 11.08
CA ASP A 280 -1.12 19.35 10.48
C ASP A 280 -1.12 19.39 8.94
N PHE A 281 -0.32 20.25 8.32
CA PHE A 281 -0.19 20.27 6.86
C PHE A 281 0.57 19.03 6.35
N ALA A 282 0.12 18.42 5.25
CA ALA A 282 0.68 17.18 4.69
C ALA A 282 2.03 17.37 3.95
N ASN A 283 3.03 17.89 4.66
CA ASN A 283 4.42 17.91 4.23
C ASN A 283 5.25 16.85 4.98
N LYS A 284 6.42 16.51 4.44
CA LYS A 284 7.28 15.47 5.03
C LYS A 284 7.72 15.77 6.47
N ALA A 285 8.10 17.02 6.76
CA ALA A 285 8.64 17.41 8.06
C ALA A 285 7.61 17.20 9.18
N ASN A 286 6.37 17.63 8.95
CA ASN A 286 5.25 17.46 9.89
C ASN A 286 4.92 15.97 10.11
N ILE A 287 4.92 15.18 9.03
CA ILE A 287 4.66 13.73 9.12
C ILE A 287 5.77 13.06 9.95
N GLU A 288 7.05 13.38 9.69
CA GLU A 288 8.17 12.86 10.47
C GLU A 288 8.10 13.28 11.95
N GLU A 289 7.74 14.53 12.25
CA GLU A 289 7.51 15.00 13.63
C GLU A 289 6.42 14.18 14.31
N GLY A 290 5.30 13.90 13.63
CA GLY A 290 4.23 13.07 14.16
C GLY A 290 4.67 11.63 14.47
N PHE A 291 5.45 10.99 13.60
CA PHE A 291 6.05 9.68 13.89
C PHE A 291 7.00 9.74 15.10
N ALA A 292 7.79 10.81 15.22
CA ALA A 292 8.71 11.02 16.34
C ALA A 292 7.96 11.25 17.66
N GLU A 293 6.82 11.96 17.65
CA GLU A 293 5.94 12.11 18.82
C GLU A 293 5.40 10.75 19.28
N VAL A 294 4.86 9.94 18.36
CA VAL A 294 4.35 8.61 18.70
C VAL A 294 5.47 7.72 19.23
N ALA A 295 6.68 7.79 18.66
CA ALA A 295 7.82 7.00 19.13
C ALA A 295 8.27 7.34 20.57
N LYS A 296 7.97 8.56 21.05
CA LYS A 296 8.24 8.98 22.43
C LYS A 296 7.17 8.50 23.40
N LEU A 297 5.91 8.42 22.96
CA LEU A 297 4.76 8.17 23.84
C LEU A 297 4.33 6.70 23.86
N ALA A 298 4.42 6.00 22.72
CA ALA A 298 3.89 4.66 22.58
C ALA A 298 4.71 3.63 23.38
N THR A 299 4.00 2.65 23.91
CA THR A 299 4.52 1.49 24.64
C THR A 299 4.36 0.21 23.81
N PRO A 300 4.97 -0.92 24.22
CA PRO A 300 4.78 -2.21 23.55
C PRO A 300 3.35 -2.73 23.57
N CYS A 301 2.50 -2.20 24.45
CA CYS A 301 1.09 -2.59 24.60
C CYS A 301 0.17 -1.96 23.55
N ASP A 302 0.62 -0.86 22.93
CA ASP A 302 -0.22 0.01 22.13
C ASP A 302 -0.36 -0.47 20.68
N LEU A 303 -1.30 0.16 19.98
CA LEU A 303 -1.57 -0.07 18.57
C LEU A 303 -1.24 1.19 17.76
N LEU A 304 -0.44 1.03 16.71
CA LEU A 304 -0.25 2.06 15.69
C LEU A 304 -1.04 1.69 14.43
N ILE A 305 -1.82 2.63 13.91
CA ILE A 305 -2.43 2.52 12.58
C ILE A 305 -1.97 3.71 11.74
N VAL A 306 -1.37 3.41 10.60
CA VAL A 306 -0.91 4.40 9.63
C VAL A 306 -1.75 4.26 8.37
N TYR A 307 -2.24 5.37 7.84
CA TYR A 307 -2.98 5.41 6.59
C TYR A 307 -2.43 6.51 5.69
N PHE A 308 -2.14 6.17 4.43
CA PHE A 308 -1.71 7.09 3.39
C PHE A 308 -2.68 7.06 2.22
N SER A 309 -3.08 8.23 1.73
CA SER A 309 -3.80 8.41 0.47
C SER A 309 -3.17 9.52 -0.36
N GLY A 310 -2.80 9.23 -1.61
CA GLY A 310 -2.12 10.19 -2.48
C GLY A 310 -1.28 9.55 -3.58
N HIS A 311 -0.23 10.23 -4.03
CA HIS A 311 0.68 9.71 -5.04
C HIS A 311 1.79 8.88 -4.41
N GLY A 312 2.00 7.69 -4.95
CA GLY A 312 3.23 6.92 -4.80
C GLY A 312 4.09 7.05 -6.06
N SER A 313 5.35 6.67 -5.96
CA SER A 313 6.21 6.43 -7.11
C SER A 313 7.33 5.47 -6.76
N THR A 314 7.96 4.90 -7.77
CA THR A 314 9.12 4.02 -7.59
C THR A 314 10.30 4.58 -8.35
N TRP A 315 11.45 4.65 -7.68
CA TRP A 315 12.68 5.14 -8.29
C TRP A 315 13.88 4.35 -7.78
N GLY A 316 14.82 4.06 -8.68
CA GLY A 316 16.12 3.47 -8.33
C GLY A 316 17.14 3.76 -9.42
N PRO A 317 18.45 3.85 -9.07
CA PRO A 317 19.52 3.91 -10.06
C PRO A 317 19.50 2.67 -10.95
N GLU A 318 19.95 2.81 -12.20
CA GLU A 318 20.12 1.68 -13.11
C GLU A 318 21.07 0.63 -12.49
N GLY A 319 20.70 -0.66 -12.61
CA GLY A 319 21.44 -1.76 -11.99
C GLY A 319 21.28 -1.89 -10.47
N LYS A 320 20.50 -1.03 -9.81
CA LYS A 320 20.13 -1.14 -8.39
C LYS A 320 18.64 -1.38 -8.22
N ARG A 321 18.26 -1.89 -7.05
CA ARG A 321 16.86 -2.08 -6.70
C ARG A 321 16.14 -0.73 -6.60
N SER A 322 14.94 -0.65 -7.15
CA SER A 322 14.06 0.50 -7.00
C SER A 322 13.38 0.51 -5.63
N SER A 323 13.32 1.69 -5.02
CA SER A 323 12.61 1.96 -3.77
C SER A 323 11.24 2.56 -4.06
N PHE A 324 10.29 2.31 -3.17
CA PHE A 324 9.00 3.00 -3.17
C PHE A 324 9.11 4.34 -2.44
N PHE A 325 8.39 5.34 -2.93
CA PHE A 325 8.28 6.68 -2.37
C PHE A 325 6.82 7.12 -2.32
N TYR A 326 6.37 7.60 -1.16
CA TYR A 326 5.14 8.39 -1.05
C TYR A 326 5.46 9.88 -1.31
N LEU A 327 4.70 10.53 -2.19
CA LEU A 327 4.92 11.92 -2.59
C LEU A 327 4.12 12.86 -1.70
N THR A 328 4.79 13.82 -1.06
CA THR A 328 4.13 14.90 -0.32
C THR A 328 3.90 16.12 -1.23
N THR A 329 3.23 17.15 -0.72
CA THR A 329 2.82 18.33 -1.52
C THR A 329 3.96 19.05 -2.28
N GLY A 330 5.22 18.95 -1.82
CA GLY A 330 6.36 19.69 -2.37
C GLY A 330 7.08 19.06 -3.57
N ILE A 331 6.63 17.90 -4.08
CA ILE A 331 7.30 17.21 -5.19
C ILE A 331 6.34 16.96 -6.36
N SER A 332 6.88 17.05 -7.57
CA SER A 332 6.27 16.46 -8.77
C SER A 332 7.01 15.18 -9.13
N SER A 333 6.30 14.15 -9.59
CA SER A 333 6.89 12.83 -9.94
C SER A 333 8.08 12.93 -10.91
N ALA A 334 8.10 13.93 -11.80
CA ALA A 334 9.20 14.21 -12.73
C ALA A 334 10.52 14.62 -12.04
N LYS A 335 10.48 15.09 -10.78
CA LYS A 335 11.65 15.56 -10.03
C LYS A 335 12.27 14.52 -9.09
N LEU A 336 11.79 13.27 -9.09
CA LEU A 336 12.36 12.20 -8.26
C LEU A 336 13.83 11.85 -8.57
N ARG A 337 14.34 12.29 -9.72
CA ARG A 337 15.77 12.15 -10.08
C ARG A 337 16.67 13.06 -9.24
N ASP A 338 16.18 14.21 -8.80
CA ASP A 338 16.91 15.14 -7.95
C ASP A 338 16.92 14.61 -6.51
N GLU A 339 18.11 14.34 -5.97
CA GLU A 339 18.27 13.77 -4.64
C GLU A 339 17.83 14.72 -3.53
N ALA A 340 18.09 16.03 -3.66
CA ALA A 340 17.73 17.01 -2.63
C ALA A 340 16.19 17.15 -2.54
N ILE A 341 15.53 17.24 -3.70
CA ILE A 341 14.06 17.32 -3.77
C ILE A 341 13.42 16.03 -3.25
N ARG A 342 13.95 14.86 -3.66
CA ARG A 342 13.48 13.55 -3.19
C ARG A 342 13.61 13.43 -1.67
N LYS A 343 14.76 13.82 -1.09
CA LYS A 343 14.95 13.81 0.36
C LYS A 343 14.04 14.79 1.10
N ALA A 344 13.73 15.95 0.53
CA ALA A 344 12.91 16.96 1.19
C ALA A 344 11.40 16.66 1.13
N HIS A 345 10.92 16.02 0.07
CA HIS A 345 9.50 16.00 -0.27
C HIS A 345 8.91 14.62 -0.58
N ALA A 346 9.71 13.56 -0.55
CA ALA A 346 9.23 12.19 -0.67
C ALA A 346 9.60 11.37 0.58
N ILE A 347 8.73 10.44 0.96
CA ILE A 347 8.92 9.52 2.08
C ILE A 347 9.26 8.15 1.48
N SER A 348 10.47 7.65 1.70
CA SER A 348 10.87 6.34 1.19
C SER A 348 10.37 5.17 2.05
N ASP A 349 10.34 3.98 1.46
CA ASP A 349 10.17 2.72 2.18
C ASP A 349 11.20 2.52 3.32
N GLU A 350 12.45 2.94 3.12
CA GLU A 350 13.50 2.93 4.16
C GLU A 350 13.18 3.88 5.32
N GLU A 351 12.62 5.05 5.05
CA GLU A 351 12.20 6.00 6.09
C GLU A 351 11.01 5.47 6.87
N LEU A 352 10.02 4.89 6.18
CA LEU A 352 8.91 4.18 6.82
C LEU A 352 9.42 3.03 7.69
N GLU A 353 10.38 2.23 7.21
CA GLU A 353 11.01 1.16 7.98
C GLU A 353 11.60 1.70 9.28
N ARG A 354 12.40 2.76 9.19
CA ARG A 354 13.03 3.41 10.35
C ARG A 354 12.00 3.95 11.34
N TRP A 355 10.97 4.67 10.87
CA TRP A 355 9.95 5.24 11.75
C TRP A 355 9.13 4.15 12.45
N LEU A 356 8.70 3.10 11.74
CA LEU A 356 7.95 1.98 12.31
C LEU A 356 8.78 1.16 13.31
N THR A 357 10.07 0.95 13.03
CA THR A 357 11.03 0.28 13.92
C THR A 357 11.18 1.07 15.24
N ASN A 358 11.27 2.40 15.16
CA ASN A 358 11.51 3.24 16.33
C ASN A 358 10.32 3.32 17.29
N ILE A 359 9.08 3.18 16.81
CA ILE A 359 7.86 3.23 17.63
C ILE A 359 7.70 1.93 18.43
N PRO A 360 7.63 1.92 19.77
CA PRO A 360 7.62 0.67 20.55
C PRO A 360 6.43 -0.27 20.36
N ALA A 361 5.28 0.23 19.89
CA ALA A 361 4.07 -0.55 19.65
C ALA A 361 4.38 -1.84 18.86
N GLN A 362 3.94 -2.98 19.40
CA GLN A 362 4.11 -4.29 18.75
C GLN A 362 3.05 -4.52 17.67
N LYS A 363 1.84 -4.00 17.87
CA LYS A 363 0.76 -4.06 16.88
C LYS A 363 0.86 -2.84 15.99
N GLN A 364 1.20 -3.04 14.73
CA GLN A 364 1.32 -1.97 13.75
C GLN A 364 0.57 -2.34 12.47
N VAL A 365 -0.26 -1.42 11.99
CA VAL A 365 -1.02 -1.55 10.74
C VAL A 365 -0.65 -0.38 9.85
N MET A 366 -0.41 -0.64 8.56
CA MET A 366 -0.19 0.41 7.56
C MET A 366 -1.05 0.14 6.33
N ILE A 367 -1.82 1.15 5.92
CA ILE A 367 -2.68 1.09 4.74
C ILE A 367 -2.18 2.16 3.77
N LEU A 368 -1.87 1.76 2.54
CA LEU A 368 -1.41 2.65 1.48
C LEU A 368 -2.41 2.64 0.33
N ASP A 369 -3.33 3.60 0.31
CA ASP A 369 -4.16 3.95 -0.84
C ASP A 369 -3.41 4.95 -1.74
N ALA A 370 -2.20 4.58 -2.15
CA ALA A 370 -1.35 5.43 -2.98
C ALA A 370 -1.14 4.80 -4.36
N CYS A 371 -1.53 5.52 -5.41
CA CYS A 371 -1.32 5.11 -6.80
C CYS A 371 0.00 5.67 -7.35
N ASN A 372 0.66 4.92 -8.23
CA ASN A 372 1.81 5.46 -8.96
C ASN A 372 1.34 6.48 -10.01
N SER A 373 1.61 7.77 -9.83
CA SER A 373 1.25 8.81 -10.81
C SER A 373 2.10 8.66 -12.07
N GLY A 374 1.54 7.99 -13.07
CA GLY A 374 2.17 7.72 -14.36
C GLY A 374 2.48 8.93 -15.25
N LYS A 375 2.34 10.19 -14.81
CA LYS A 375 2.74 11.35 -15.65
C LYS A 375 4.26 11.49 -15.82
N ALA A 376 5.06 10.86 -14.95
CA ALA A 376 6.49 10.69 -15.21
C ALA A 376 6.79 9.58 -16.25
N VAL A 377 5.81 8.77 -16.64
CA VAL A 377 5.98 7.57 -17.49
C VAL A 377 5.75 7.86 -18.98
N GLU A 378 4.94 8.85 -19.35
CA GLU A 378 4.80 9.24 -20.77
C GLU A 378 6.12 9.73 -21.39
N ASN A 379 6.99 10.33 -20.58
CA ASN A 379 8.31 10.80 -21.01
C ASN A 379 9.45 9.79 -20.83
N LEU A 380 9.17 8.59 -20.30
CA LEU A 380 10.15 7.51 -20.12
C LEU A 380 9.76 6.33 -21.00
N LYS A 381 10.17 6.39 -22.27
CA LYS A 381 10.10 5.25 -23.20
C LYS A 381 10.73 4.02 -22.53
N GLY A 382 9.92 3.03 -22.14
CA GLY A 382 10.41 1.70 -21.76
C GLY A 382 9.92 1.12 -20.43
N ILE A 383 9.35 1.90 -19.49
CA ILE A 383 8.89 1.37 -18.19
C ILE A 383 7.37 1.15 -18.22
N LYS A 384 6.89 -0.08 -17.97
CA LYS A 384 5.46 -0.44 -18.09
C LYS A 384 4.76 -0.43 -16.73
N LYS A 385 3.43 -0.25 -16.72
CA LYS A 385 2.60 -0.20 -15.50
C LYS A 385 2.72 -1.45 -14.60
N ARG A 386 3.06 -2.61 -15.16
CA ARG A 386 3.24 -3.88 -14.41
C ARG A 386 4.55 -3.93 -13.62
N ASP A 387 5.64 -3.35 -14.13
CA ASP A 387 6.95 -3.26 -13.45
C ASP A 387 6.87 -2.50 -12.12
N LEU A 388 5.99 -1.50 -12.08
CA LEU A 388 5.79 -0.61 -10.94
C LEU A 388 5.02 -1.32 -9.81
N ASN A 389 4.01 -2.13 -10.15
CA ASN A 389 3.27 -2.96 -9.19
C ASN A 389 4.17 -4.03 -8.54
N ALA A 390 5.03 -4.68 -9.33
CA ALA A 390 5.99 -5.66 -8.80
C ALA A 390 6.99 -5.00 -7.84
N THR A 391 7.52 -3.83 -8.20
CA THR A 391 8.47 -3.07 -7.37
C THR A 391 7.84 -2.64 -6.05
N GLN A 392 6.63 -2.06 -6.08
CA GLN A 392 5.89 -1.68 -4.87
C GLN A 392 5.59 -2.91 -4.00
N ALA A 393 5.13 -4.02 -4.60
CA ALA A 393 4.86 -5.25 -3.87
C ALA A 393 6.12 -5.85 -3.21
N ILE A 394 7.28 -5.74 -3.86
CA ILE A 394 8.59 -6.11 -3.29
C ILE A 394 8.94 -5.19 -2.11
N ALA A 395 8.88 -3.88 -2.31
CA ALA A 395 9.19 -2.90 -1.27
C ALA A 395 8.34 -3.10 -0.01
N MET A 396 7.03 -3.24 -0.19
CA MET A 396 6.09 -3.45 0.91
C MET A 396 6.21 -4.83 1.54
N GLY A 397 6.52 -5.85 0.72
CA GLY A 397 6.83 -7.19 1.21
C GLY A 397 8.04 -7.20 2.14
N LEU A 398 9.10 -6.46 1.80
CA LEU A 398 10.29 -6.35 2.65
C LEU A 398 10.06 -5.45 3.85
N LEU A 399 9.31 -4.36 3.70
CA LEU A 399 8.91 -3.52 4.82
C LEU A 399 8.13 -4.32 5.86
N ASN A 400 7.19 -5.19 5.44
CA ASN A 400 6.51 -6.14 6.30
C ASN A 400 7.49 -7.12 6.95
N ASP A 401 8.35 -7.79 6.17
CA ASP A 401 9.37 -8.73 6.69
C ASP A 401 10.39 -8.08 7.66
N ARG A 402 10.48 -6.75 7.66
CA ARG A 402 11.42 -5.97 8.45
C ARG A 402 10.79 -5.36 9.68
N THR A 403 9.55 -4.90 9.62
CA THR A 403 8.87 -4.21 10.73
C THR A 403 7.90 -5.09 11.49
N GLY A 404 7.41 -6.17 10.87
CA GLY A 404 6.31 -6.98 11.40
C GLY A 404 4.93 -6.32 11.25
N ALA A 405 4.85 -5.14 10.61
CA ALA A 405 3.60 -4.41 10.44
C ALA A 405 2.66 -5.13 9.46
N PHE A 406 1.35 -5.05 9.73
CA PHE A 406 0.30 -5.53 8.84
C PHE A 406 0.06 -4.47 7.77
N ILE A 407 0.45 -4.75 6.53
CA ILE A 407 0.42 -3.79 5.43
C ILE A 407 -0.69 -4.16 4.44
N LEU A 408 -1.52 -3.20 4.05
CA LEU A 408 -2.43 -3.30 2.92
C LEU A 408 -2.10 -2.21 1.91
N THR A 409 -1.75 -2.60 0.69
CA THR A 409 -1.50 -1.65 -0.39
C THR A 409 -2.60 -1.72 -1.43
N GLY A 410 -3.15 -0.57 -1.81
CA GLY A 410 -3.96 -0.46 -3.02
C GLY A 410 -3.10 -0.78 -4.25
N SER A 411 -3.69 -1.40 -5.27
CA SER A 411 -3.00 -1.50 -6.56
C SER A 411 -3.19 -0.21 -7.36
N MET A 412 -2.30 0.03 -8.32
CA MET A 412 -2.51 1.09 -9.31
C MET A 412 -3.84 0.90 -10.03
N ALA A 413 -4.67 1.92 -10.00
CA ALA A 413 -5.68 2.17 -11.02
C ALA A 413 -5.11 3.23 -11.98
N ASP A 414 -5.51 3.23 -13.25
CA ASP A 414 -5.12 4.32 -14.16
C ASP A 414 -5.48 5.69 -13.53
N GLN A 415 -4.74 6.77 -13.84
CA GLN A 415 -5.03 8.09 -13.24
C GLN A 415 -6.50 8.51 -13.47
N LEU A 416 -7.06 8.14 -14.63
CA LEU A 416 -8.48 8.27 -14.98
C LEU A 416 -9.42 7.51 -14.03
N SER A 417 -8.95 6.42 -13.44
CA SER A 417 -9.71 5.46 -12.62
C SER A 417 -9.72 5.83 -11.15
N TRP A 418 -8.63 6.42 -10.65
CA TRP A 418 -8.50 6.80 -9.25
C TRP A 418 -9.31 8.07 -8.91
N GLU A 419 -9.48 8.97 -9.88
CA GLU A 419 -10.21 10.23 -9.70
C GLU A 419 -11.69 10.20 -10.15
N ALA A 420 -12.18 9.03 -10.53
CA ALA A 420 -13.51 8.88 -11.11
C ALA A 420 -14.35 7.81 -10.41
N SER A 421 -13.96 7.45 -9.19
CA SER A 421 -14.79 6.65 -8.31
C SER A 421 -16.17 7.28 -8.14
N LYS A 422 -17.20 6.52 -8.53
CA LYS A 422 -18.59 6.89 -8.33
C LYS A 422 -18.97 7.10 -6.86
N TYR A 423 -18.13 6.65 -5.94
CA TYR A 423 -18.33 6.78 -4.50
C TYR A 423 -17.74 8.06 -3.91
N GLY A 424 -17.11 8.92 -4.73
CA GLY A 424 -16.49 10.16 -4.25
C GLY A 424 -15.35 9.93 -3.26
N GLN A 425 -14.68 8.77 -3.35
CA GLN A 425 -13.59 8.28 -2.51
C GLN A 425 -12.73 7.28 -3.30
N GLY A 426 -11.47 7.08 -2.92
CA GLY A 426 -10.67 5.95 -3.43
C GLY A 426 -11.37 4.61 -3.19
N LEU A 427 -11.28 3.66 -4.15
CA LEU A 427 -12.00 2.37 -4.03
C LEU A 427 -11.55 1.55 -2.82
N LEU A 428 -10.25 1.59 -2.49
CA LEU A 428 -9.73 0.93 -1.30
C LEU A 428 -10.30 1.58 -0.04
N THR A 429 -10.25 2.90 0.05
CA THR A 429 -10.85 3.68 1.15
C THR A 429 -12.33 3.35 1.34
N TYR A 430 -13.11 3.42 0.27
CA TYR A 430 -14.54 3.09 0.30
C TYR A 430 -14.78 1.66 0.80
N SER A 431 -14.00 0.69 0.31
CA SER A 431 -14.12 -0.71 0.72
C SER A 431 -13.76 -0.90 2.20
N LEU A 432 -12.76 -0.19 2.72
CA LEU A 432 -12.42 -0.23 4.14
C LEU A 432 -13.53 0.35 5.01
N LEU A 433 -14.08 1.52 4.64
CA LEU A 433 -15.20 2.13 5.36
C LEU A 433 -16.44 1.23 5.35
N ARG A 434 -16.74 0.62 4.19
CA ARG A 434 -17.81 -0.39 4.06
C ARG A 434 -17.54 -1.64 4.91
N GLY A 435 -16.29 -2.08 5.01
CA GLY A 435 -15.92 -3.18 5.90
C GLY A 435 -16.20 -2.84 7.36
N ILE A 436 -15.74 -1.68 7.82
CA ILE A 436 -15.90 -1.18 9.19
C ILE A 436 -17.38 -0.96 9.54
N SER A 437 -18.23 -0.63 8.57
CA SER A 437 -19.66 -0.42 8.82
C SER A 437 -20.48 -1.70 9.04
N GLY A 438 -19.88 -2.89 8.91
CA GLY A 438 -20.59 -4.15 9.17
C GLY A 438 -20.00 -5.38 8.45
N PRO A 439 -20.04 -5.47 7.11
CA PRO A 439 -19.62 -6.66 6.35
C PRO A 439 -18.21 -7.20 6.64
N GLY A 440 -17.29 -6.31 7.03
CA GLY A 440 -15.89 -6.64 7.37
C GLY A 440 -15.65 -6.86 8.86
N LEU A 441 -16.70 -7.01 9.68
CA LEU A 441 -16.58 -7.22 11.13
C LEU A 441 -16.59 -8.71 11.49
N VAL A 442 -15.94 -9.03 12.62
CA VAL A 442 -16.13 -10.30 13.32
C VAL A 442 -17.31 -10.15 14.29
N ASP A 443 -18.21 -11.14 14.28
CA ASP A 443 -19.45 -11.16 15.08
C ASP A 443 -20.33 -9.90 14.91
N GLY A 444 -20.22 -9.21 13.77
CA GLY A 444 -20.96 -7.99 13.48
C GLY A 444 -20.58 -6.77 14.34
N LYS A 445 -19.48 -6.85 15.11
CA LYS A 445 -19.08 -5.81 16.07
C LYS A 445 -17.59 -5.46 16.04
N LEU A 446 -16.72 -6.46 15.95
CA LEU A 446 -15.29 -6.27 16.14
C LEU A 446 -14.61 -5.93 14.80
N VAL A 447 -13.89 -4.81 14.74
CA VAL A 447 -13.05 -4.46 13.59
C VAL A 447 -11.73 -5.20 13.75
N ASP A 448 -11.59 -6.31 13.04
CA ASP A 448 -10.38 -7.15 13.04
C ASP A 448 -9.53 -6.87 11.81
N VAL A 449 -8.20 -6.76 11.97
CA VAL A 449 -7.31 -6.32 10.90
C VAL A 449 -7.28 -7.28 9.70
N ILE A 450 -7.16 -8.59 9.92
CA ILE A 450 -7.10 -9.56 8.82
C ILE A 450 -8.46 -9.64 8.13
N ARG A 451 -9.55 -9.67 8.90
CA ARG A 451 -10.91 -9.70 8.34
C ARG A 451 -11.18 -8.47 7.47
N LEU A 452 -10.80 -7.28 7.94
CA LEU A 452 -10.98 -6.02 7.21
C LEU A 452 -10.15 -6.01 5.91
N PHE A 453 -8.90 -6.47 5.97
CA PHE A 453 -8.04 -6.56 4.79
C PHE A 453 -8.60 -7.53 3.75
N ASN A 454 -9.05 -8.72 4.18
CA ASN A 454 -9.64 -9.71 3.27
C ASN A 454 -10.91 -9.17 2.61
N PHE A 455 -11.77 -8.49 3.38
CA PHE A 455 -12.95 -7.82 2.82
C PHE A 455 -12.58 -6.81 1.73
N ALA A 456 -11.57 -5.96 1.97
CA ALA A 456 -11.11 -5.00 0.96
C ALA A 456 -10.53 -5.69 -0.29
N VAL A 457 -9.81 -6.80 -0.12
CA VAL A 457 -9.26 -7.60 -1.24
C VAL A 457 -10.36 -8.20 -2.11
N GLU A 458 -11.49 -8.61 -1.53
CA GLU A 458 -12.64 -9.14 -2.27
C GLU A 458 -13.48 -8.03 -2.92
N GLU A 459 -13.69 -6.92 -2.19
CA GLU A 459 -14.61 -5.87 -2.59
C GLU A 459 -14.02 -4.95 -3.67
N VAL A 460 -12.75 -4.56 -3.57
CA VAL A 460 -12.13 -3.62 -4.52
C VAL A 460 -12.18 -4.13 -5.97
N PRO A 461 -11.83 -5.39 -6.30
CA PRO A 461 -11.98 -5.91 -7.66
C PRO A 461 -13.42 -5.85 -8.17
N ARG A 462 -14.40 -6.15 -7.31
CA ARG A 462 -15.83 -6.11 -7.65
C ARG A 462 -16.25 -4.68 -8.01
N LEU A 463 -15.81 -3.70 -7.23
CA LEU A 463 -16.10 -2.28 -7.47
C LEU A 463 -15.39 -1.77 -8.73
N ALA A 464 -14.11 -2.10 -8.90
CA ALA A 464 -13.32 -1.72 -10.06
C ALA A 464 -13.92 -2.28 -11.36
N HIS A 465 -14.37 -3.53 -11.36
CA HIS A 465 -15.00 -4.13 -12.53
C HIS A 465 -16.25 -3.38 -12.98
N SER A 466 -17.04 -2.83 -12.05
CA SER A 466 -18.24 -2.05 -12.38
C SER A 466 -17.97 -0.76 -13.18
N ILE A 467 -16.72 -0.28 -13.15
CA ILE A 467 -16.26 0.91 -13.88
C ILE A 467 -15.27 0.55 -15.00
N GLY A 468 -15.21 -0.72 -15.41
CA GLY A 468 -14.31 -1.21 -16.45
C GLY A 468 -12.83 -1.19 -16.06
N GLN A 469 -12.53 -1.21 -14.76
CA GLN A 469 -11.17 -1.15 -14.23
C GLN A 469 -10.80 -2.46 -13.54
N THR A 470 -9.50 -2.68 -13.38
CA THR A 470 -8.96 -3.79 -12.59
C THR A 470 -8.12 -3.19 -11.46
N GLN A 471 -8.52 -3.47 -10.22
CA GLN A 471 -7.77 -3.09 -9.03
C GLN A 471 -7.81 -4.25 -8.04
N THR A 472 -6.67 -4.64 -7.48
CA THR A 472 -6.54 -5.75 -6.54
C THR A 472 -5.58 -5.35 -5.42
N PRO A 473 -6.10 -4.99 -4.24
CA PRO A 473 -5.26 -4.72 -3.07
C PRO A 473 -4.39 -5.91 -2.71
N VAL A 474 -3.21 -5.64 -2.18
CA VAL A 474 -2.24 -6.67 -1.79
C VAL A 474 -1.99 -6.58 -0.29
N PRO A 475 -2.49 -7.53 0.51
CA PRO A 475 -2.17 -7.60 1.93
C PRO A 475 -0.80 -8.28 2.14
N LYS A 476 -0.05 -7.82 3.13
CA LYS A 476 1.21 -8.39 3.63
C LYS A 476 1.18 -8.38 5.15
N TYR A 477 1.14 -9.56 5.77
CA TYR A 477 1.13 -9.70 7.22
C TYR A 477 1.65 -11.07 7.65
N GLU A 478 2.10 -11.15 8.89
CA GLU A 478 2.48 -12.40 9.56
C GLU A 478 1.98 -12.38 11.01
N GLY A 479 1.79 -13.57 11.57
CA GLY A 479 1.29 -13.72 12.94
C GLY A 479 -0.23 -13.78 13.02
N GLN A 480 -0.71 -13.65 14.26
CA GLN A 480 -2.13 -13.74 14.57
C GLN A 480 -2.83 -12.39 14.36
N THR A 481 -4.11 -12.45 14.05
CA THR A 481 -4.93 -11.24 13.93
C THR A 481 -5.15 -10.56 15.29
N PHE A 482 -5.57 -9.30 15.26
CA PHE A 482 -5.92 -8.54 16.45
C PHE A 482 -6.97 -7.47 16.12
N PRO A 483 -7.78 -7.06 17.12
CA PRO A 483 -8.76 -6.01 16.93
C PRO A 483 -8.09 -4.62 16.84
N ILE A 484 -8.67 -3.77 16.01
CA ILE A 484 -8.27 -2.38 15.80
C ILE A 484 -9.37 -1.38 16.14
N GLY A 485 -10.56 -1.86 16.50
CA GLY A 485 -11.70 -1.05 16.92
C GLY A 485 -12.96 -1.88 17.14
N ILE A 486 -14.01 -1.23 17.65
CA ILE A 486 -15.34 -1.81 17.83
C ILE A 486 -16.37 -0.91 17.17
N LEU A 487 -17.26 -1.47 16.35
CA LEU A 487 -18.47 -0.77 15.91
C LEU A 487 -19.48 -0.78 17.07
N GLY A 488 -19.42 0.26 17.90
CA GLY A 488 -20.38 0.45 18.99
C GLY A 488 -21.79 0.76 18.45
N PRO A 489 -22.85 0.56 19.25
CA PRO A 489 -24.24 0.78 18.82
C PRO A 489 -24.52 2.22 18.37
N ASN A 490 -23.73 3.18 18.86
CA ASN A 490 -23.85 4.61 18.53
C ASN A 490 -22.87 5.08 17.45
N VAL A 491 -21.99 4.20 16.96
CA VAL A 491 -21.01 4.54 15.91
C VAL A 491 -21.66 4.32 14.56
N LYS A 492 -21.84 5.40 13.80
CA LYS A 492 -22.31 5.33 12.40
C LYS A 492 -21.18 5.72 11.46
N ILE A 493 -20.73 4.76 10.66
CA ILE A 493 -19.73 5.02 9.62
C ILE A 493 -20.44 5.66 8.42
N LYS A 494 -19.98 6.85 8.04
CA LYS A 494 -20.50 7.55 6.86
C LYS A 494 -19.92 6.90 5.61
N ILE A 495 -20.79 6.31 4.80
CA ILE A 495 -20.44 5.74 3.51
C ILE A 495 -21.16 6.58 2.45
N PRO A 496 -20.45 7.19 1.50
CA PRO A 496 -21.10 7.93 0.43
C PRO A 496 -21.96 7.02 -0.46
N ASP A 497 -23.10 7.52 -0.89
CA ASP A 497 -23.91 6.85 -1.91
C ASP A 497 -23.22 6.84 -3.28
N ALA A 498 -23.56 5.83 -4.08
CA ALA A 498 -23.01 5.69 -5.43
C ALA A 498 -23.60 6.77 -6.34
N LYS A 499 -22.74 7.65 -6.87
CA LYS A 499 -23.11 8.69 -7.82
C LYS A 499 -23.28 8.11 -9.24
N PRO A 500 -24.15 8.70 -10.07
CA PRO A 500 -24.22 8.40 -11.49
C PRO A 500 -22.86 8.64 -12.18
N VAL A 501 -22.41 7.66 -12.96
CA VAL A 501 -21.18 7.77 -13.75
C VAL A 501 -21.54 8.20 -15.16
N PHE A 502 -21.08 9.35 -15.62
CA PHE A 502 -21.25 9.84 -16.98
C PHE A 502 -20.00 9.59 -17.82
N ILE A 503 -20.18 9.20 -19.07
CA ILE A 503 -19.13 9.15 -20.10
C ILE A 503 -19.39 10.19 -21.19
N GLN A 504 -18.54 10.26 -22.23
CA GLN A 504 -18.69 11.24 -23.30
C GLN A 504 -20.10 11.15 -23.93
N SER A 505 -20.79 12.27 -23.90
CA SER A 505 -22.06 12.45 -24.60
C SER A 505 -21.79 12.77 -26.07
N GLN A 506 -22.75 12.44 -26.93
CA GLN A 506 -22.63 12.52 -28.38
C GLN A 506 -23.79 13.32 -28.97
N PHE A 507 -23.47 14.28 -29.81
CA PHE A 507 -24.44 15.05 -30.58
C PHE A 507 -23.97 15.18 -32.02
N GLN A 508 -24.92 15.32 -32.93
CA GLN A 508 -24.63 15.55 -34.34
C GLN A 508 -25.67 16.47 -34.98
N LEU A 509 -25.26 17.26 -35.96
CA LEU A 509 -26.19 17.96 -36.83
C LEU A 509 -26.93 16.92 -37.70
N ARG A 510 -28.27 16.96 -37.66
CA ARG A 510 -29.11 16.04 -38.41
C ARG A 510 -28.82 16.16 -39.91
N GLY A 511 -28.49 15.02 -40.53
CA GLY A 511 -28.12 14.95 -41.95
C GLY A 511 -26.65 15.27 -42.27
N PHE A 512 -25.86 15.75 -41.31
CA PHE A 512 -24.43 16.08 -41.50
C PHE A 512 -23.48 15.18 -40.70
N PHE A 513 -23.99 14.47 -39.69
CA PHE A 513 -23.26 13.48 -38.86
C PHE A 513 -22.03 14.03 -38.10
N LEU A 514 -21.90 15.35 -38.02
CA LEU A 514 -20.83 16.06 -37.29
C LEU A 514 -21.43 17.03 -36.29
N ASP A 515 -20.75 17.22 -35.15
CA ASP A 515 -21.08 18.24 -34.15
C ASP A 515 -20.50 19.61 -34.55
N THR A 516 -21.13 20.26 -35.51
CA THR A 516 -20.72 21.58 -36.02
C THR A 516 -20.86 22.72 -35.00
N LEU A 517 -21.63 22.54 -33.93
CA LEU A 517 -21.80 23.54 -32.86
C LEU A 517 -20.93 23.26 -31.63
N GLY A 518 -20.18 22.15 -31.61
CA GLY A 518 -19.42 21.73 -30.42
C GLY A 518 -20.29 21.46 -29.20
N LEU A 519 -21.56 21.10 -29.38
CA LEU A 519 -22.53 20.91 -28.30
C LEU A 519 -22.11 19.75 -27.38
N ALA A 520 -21.60 18.66 -27.95
CA ALA A 520 -21.10 17.52 -27.21
C ALA A 520 -19.87 17.92 -26.38
N GLN A 521 -18.94 18.69 -26.96
CA GLN A 521 -17.75 19.16 -26.25
C GLN A 521 -18.14 20.06 -25.07
N SER A 522 -18.98 21.09 -25.30
CA SER A 522 -19.43 21.98 -24.22
C SER A 522 -20.19 21.25 -23.10
N LEU A 523 -21.00 20.25 -23.43
CA LEU A 523 -21.68 19.42 -22.43
C LEU A 523 -20.68 18.59 -21.61
N ASN A 524 -19.73 17.96 -22.29
CA ASN A 524 -18.68 17.16 -21.68
C ASN A 524 -17.79 18.01 -20.74
N ASP A 525 -17.51 19.27 -21.11
CA ASP A 525 -16.78 20.21 -20.25
C ASP A 525 -17.57 20.57 -18.98
N LYS A 526 -18.90 20.75 -19.08
CA LYS A 526 -19.74 20.96 -17.90
C LYS A 526 -19.86 19.74 -17.00
N LEU A 527 -19.90 18.53 -17.57
CA LEU A 527 -19.84 17.29 -16.79
C LEU A 527 -18.49 17.16 -16.06
N TYR A 528 -17.40 17.61 -16.69
CA TYR A 528 -16.08 17.67 -16.06
C TYR A 528 -16.03 18.70 -14.92
N GLU A 529 -16.55 19.92 -15.10
CA GLU A 529 -16.67 20.92 -14.03
C GLU A 529 -17.46 20.40 -12.82
N GLU A 530 -18.55 19.65 -13.05
CA GLU A 530 -19.34 19.04 -11.99
C GLU A 530 -18.51 18.05 -11.16
N ARG A 531 -17.68 17.23 -11.82
CA ARG A 531 -16.77 16.28 -11.15
C ARG A 531 -15.77 17.00 -10.22
N LEU A 532 -15.27 18.18 -10.61
CA LEU A 532 -14.32 18.95 -9.79
C LEU A 532 -14.90 19.43 -8.45
N LYS A 533 -16.22 19.36 -8.25
CA LYS A 533 -16.88 19.65 -6.96
C LYS A 533 -16.66 18.57 -5.91
N GLY A 534 -16.00 17.45 -6.23
CA GLY A 534 -15.61 16.39 -5.30
C GLY A 534 -16.82 15.78 -4.56
N LYS A 535 -16.84 15.85 -3.22
CA LYS A 535 -17.97 15.34 -2.41
C LYS A 535 -19.32 15.95 -2.79
N ASN A 536 -19.35 17.22 -3.23
CA ASN A 536 -20.57 17.92 -3.58
C ASN A 536 -21.00 17.69 -5.03
N ALA A 537 -20.22 16.96 -5.83
CA ALA A 537 -20.58 16.63 -7.20
C ALA A 537 -21.83 15.74 -7.22
N ARG A 538 -22.78 16.04 -8.10
CA ARG A 538 -24.01 15.24 -8.29
C ARG A 538 -23.78 13.98 -9.13
N LEU A 539 -22.69 13.94 -9.88
CA LEU A 539 -22.28 12.86 -10.76
C LEU A 539 -20.76 12.79 -10.83
N VAL A 540 -20.26 11.73 -11.46
CA VAL A 540 -18.83 11.60 -11.81
C VAL A 540 -18.70 11.47 -13.31
N TYR A 541 -17.73 12.16 -13.92
CA TYR A 541 -17.53 12.17 -15.37
C TYR A 541 -16.21 11.54 -15.81
N TYR A 542 -16.29 10.64 -16.79
CA TYR A 542 -15.18 9.99 -17.46
C TYR A 542 -15.08 10.46 -18.92
N HIS A 543 -13.91 10.95 -19.30
CA HIS A 543 -13.61 11.28 -20.70
C HIS A 543 -13.26 10.00 -21.47
N THR A 544 -14.27 9.18 -21.75
CA THR A 544 -14.15 7.97 -22.59
C THR A 544 -15.34 7.85 -23.53
N SER A 545 -15.10 7.34 -24.73
CA SER A 545 -16.12 6.95 -25.68
C SER A 545 -16.53 5.47 -25.52
N GLU A 546 -15.77 4.69 -24.75
CA GLU A 546 -16.09 3.31 -24.43
C GLU A 546 -17.25 3.24 -23.44
N VAL A 547 -18.26 2.45 -23.79
CA VAL A 547 -19.47 2.33 -22.98
C VAL A 547 -19.26 1.36 -21.82
N LEU A 548 -19.17 1.90 -20.61
CA LEU A 548 -19.05 1.13 -19.37
C LEU A 548 -20.42 0.57 -18.92
N PRO A 549 -20.48 -0.60 -18.24
CA PRO A 549 -21.73 -1.29 -17.90
C PRO A 549 -22.77 -0.43 -17.15
N ASP A 550 -22.32 0.39 -16.19
CA ASP A 550 -23.18 1.24 -15.36
C ASP A 550 -23.09 2.74 -15.70
N SER A 551 -22.51 3.10 -16.84
CA SER A 551 -22.35 4.50 -17.24
C SER A 551 -23.59 5.09 -17.90
N TYR A 552 -23.74 6.41 -17.78
CA TYR A 552 -24.74 7.23 -18.41
C TYR A 552 -24.10 8.03 -19.55
N ARG A 553 -24.83 8.20 -20.64
CA ARG A 553 -24.47 9.17 -21.71
C ARG A 553 -25.70 9.75 -22.33
N VAL A 554 -25.56 10.98 -22.82
CA VAL A 554 -26.58 11.62 -23.64
C VAL A 554 -26.21 11.40 -25.10
N VAL A 555 -27.16 10.91 -25.88
CA VAL A 555 -27.01 10.81 -27.33
C VAL A 555 -28.16 11.57 -27.97
N GLY A 556 -27.86 12.40 -28.96
CA GLY A 556 -28.87 13.20 -29.63
C GLY A 556 -28.45 13.73 -30.99
N ASP A 557 -29.37 14.43 -31.62
CA ASP A 557 -29.11 15.24 -32.79
C ASP A 557 -29.67 16.65 -32.60
N TYR A 558 -29.33 17.56 -33.50
CA TYR A 558 -29.93 18.88 -33.53
C TYR A 558 -30.13 19.37 -34.96
N THR A 559 -31.05 20.32 -35.12
CA THR A 559 -31.32 21.04 -36.38
C THR A 559 -31.10 22.53 -36.18
N ILE A 560 -30.65 23.22 -37.23
CA ILE A 560 -30.42 24.67 -37.22
C ILE A 560 -31.38 25.34 -38.20
N ASN A 561 -32.15 26.32 -37.73
CA ASN A 561 -32.98 27.19 -38.56
C ASN A 561 -32.70 28.67 -38.22
N GLY A 562 -31.98 29.36 -39.10
CA GLY A 562 -31.50 30.72 -38.84
C GLY A 562 -30.56 30.76 -37.63
N ASN A 563 -30.95 31.48 -36.57
CA ASN A 563 -30.25 31.48 -35.29
C ASN A 563 -30.82 30.48 -34.27
N SER A 564 -31.97 29.88 -34.56
CA SER A 564 -32.62 28.90 -33.69
C SER A 564 -32.01 27.52 -33.88
N VAL A 565 -31.81 26.80 -32.78
CA VAL A 565 -31.30 25.44 -32.73
C VAL A 565 -32.25 24.59 -31.90
N THR A 566 -32.73 23.48 -32.46
CA THR A 566 -33.59 22.52 -31.76
C THR A 566 -32.81 21.23 -31.56
N VAL A 567 -32.60 20.84 -30.30
CA VAL A 567 -31.86 19.64 -29.88
C VAL A 567 -32.86 18.55 -29.49
N ASN A 568 -32.67 17.36 -30.05
CA ASN A 568 -33.37 16.14 -29.64
C ASN A 568 -32.38 15.21 -28.96
N GLY A 569 -32.60 14.91 -27.67
CA GLY A 569 -31.68 14.09 -26.89
C GLY A 569 -32.36 12.96 -26.15
N ARG A 570 -31.59 11.91 -25.87
CA ARG A 570 -32.01 10.79 -25.02
C ARG A 570 -30.88 10.36 -24.11
N LEU A 571 -31.23 10.06 -22.86
CA LEU A 571 -30.31 9.52 -21.86
C LEU A 571 -30.27 7.99 -21.97
N PHE A 572 -29.07 7.42 -21.97
CA PHE A 572 -28.85 5.99 -21.99
C PHE A 572 -28.02 5.57 -20.77
N LYS A 573 -28.31 4.39 -20.22
CA LYS A 573 -27.48 3.66 -19.27
C LYS A 573 -26.88 2.42 -19.94
N GLY A 574 -25.59 2.17 -19.71
CA GLY A 574 -24.87 1.05 -20.31
C GLY A 574 -24.92 1.09 -21.84
N LYS A 575 -24.90 -0.07 -22.49
CA LYS A 575 -24.83 -0.15 -23.96
C LYS A 575 -26.02 0.49 -24.67
N SER A 576 -27.25 0.24 -24.22
CA SER A 576 -28.43 0.63 -25.00
C SER A 576 -29.69 0.91 -24.17
N THR A 577 -29.64 0.85 -22.83
CA THR A 577 -30.84 0.97 -22.00
C THR A 577 -31.28 2.44 -21.90
N PRO A 578 -32.41 2.86 -22.50
CA PRO A 578 -32.86 4.24 -22.39
C PRO A 578 -33.38 4.53 -20.98
N ILE A 579 -33.09 5.73 -20.47
CA ILE A 579 -33.55 6.20 -19.17
C ILE A 579 -34.52 7.37 -19.37
N GLY A 580 -35.76 7.20 -18.90
CA GLY A 580 -36.83 8.17 -19.09
C GLY A 580 -37.26 8.35 -20.55
N THR A 581 -38.06 9.39 -20.80
CA THR A 581 -38.50 9.78 -22.13
C THR A 581 -37.45 10.65 -22.84
N PRO A 582 -37.40 10.69 -24.18
CA PRO A 582 -36.61 11.68 -24.91
C PRO A 582 -36.93 13.11 -24.48
N PHE A 583 -36.02 14.05 -24.71
CA PHE A 583 -36.24 15.48 -24.49
C PHE A 583 -35.96 16.28 -25.76
N GLU A 584 -36.70 17.36 -25.92
CA GLU A 584 -36.48 18.36 -26.96
C GLU A 584 -36.25 19.72 -26.30
N LEU A 585 -35.26 20.47 -26.78
CA LEU A 585 -34.90 21.78 -26.26
C LEU A 585 -34.62 22.72 -27.42
N THR A 586 -35.09 23.96 -27.33
CA THR A 586 -34.78 25.00 -28.31
C THR A 586 -33.89 26.06 -27.69
N GLY A 587 -32.92 26.55 -28.46
CA GLY A 587 -31.96 27.57 -28.05
C GLY A 587 -31.32 28.23 -29.26
N ASN A 588 -30.10 28.74 -29.09
CA ASN A 588 -29.37 29.45 -30.14
C ASN A 588 -27.99 28.83 -30.40
N LYS A 589 -27.26 29.38 -31.36
CA LYS A 589 -25.94 28.89 -31.78
C LYS A 589 -24.81 29.05 -30.75
N ASP A 590 -24.95 29.89 -29.70
CA ASP A 590 -23.95 30.02 -28.61
C ASP A 590 -23.94 28.79 -27.69
N ASN A 591 -24.90 27.86 -27.85
CA ASN A 591 -25.00 26.55 -27.21
C ASN A 591 -25.03 26.48 -25.67
N LYS A 592 -24.65 27.54 -24.93
CA LYS A 592 -24.61 27.56 -23.45
C LYS A 592 -25.97 27.29 -22.80
N ALA A 593 -27.02 27.92 -23.33
CA ALA A 593 -28.38 27.71 -22.85
C ALA A 593 -28.87 26.29 -23.18
N LEU A 594 -28.48 25.75 -24.34
CA LEU A 594 -28.78 24.38 -24.73
C LEU A 594 -28.10 23.37 -23.78
N VAL A 595 -26.80 23.53 -23.52
CA VAL A 595 -26.05 22.67 -22.59
C VAL A 595 -26.68 22.69 -21.19
N SER A 596 -27.02 23.88 -20.69
CA SER A 596 -27.68 24.02 -19.38
C SER A 596 -29.05 23.33 -19.35
N GLY A 597 -29.83 23.47 -20.42
CA GLY A 597 -31.11 22.79 -20.59
C GLY A 597 -30.96 21.27 -20.68
N ILE A 598 -29.96 20.78 -21.41
CA ILE A 598 -29.66 19.34 -21.53
C ILE A 598 -29.32 18.77 -20.15
N LEU A 599 -28.43 19.42 -19.39
CA LEU A 599 -28.07 18.97 -18.05
C LEU A 599 -29.29 18.92 -17.12
N LYS A 600 -30.16 19.94 -17.17
CA LYS A 600 -31.41 19.95 -16.39
C LYS A 600 -32.29 18.76 -16.76
N ALA A 601 -32.53 18.54 -18.06
CA ALA A 601 -33.34 17.43 -18.55
C ALA A 601 -32.75 16.06 -18.17
N VAL A 602 -31.43 15.93 -18.18
CA VAL A 602 -30.72 14.72 -17.72
C VAL A 602 -30.93 14.49 -16.24
N PHE A 603 -30.72 15.51 -15.40
CA PHE A 603 -30.85 15.38 -13.95
C PHE A 603 -32.27 15.04 -13.50
N GLU A 604 -33.30 15.50 -14.20
CA GLU A 604 -34.70 15.13 -13.94
C GLU A 604 -35.01 13.65 -14.25
N ARG A 605 -34.19 12.99 -15.07
CA ARG A 605 -34.40 11.62 -15.55
C ARG A 605 -33.58 10.58 -14.80
N ILE A 606 -32.54 10.99 -14.08
CA ILE A 606 -31.79 10.08 -13.21
C ILE A 606 -32.69 9.78 -12.01
N PRO A 607 -32.96 8.50 -11.67
CA PRO A 607 -33.76 8.16 -10.51
C PRO A 607 -33.22 8.84 -9.24
N ASN A 608 -34.09 9.56 -8.53
CA ASN A 608 -33.80 10.15 -7.23
C ASN A 608 -33.60 9.03 -6.20
N ASN A 609 -32.40 8.47 -6.15
CA ASN A 609 -31.83 7.82 -4.97
C ASN A 609 -30.44 8.43 -4.73
N LEU A 610 -30.41 9.76 -4.63
CA LEU A 610 -29.29 10.56 -4.15
C LEU A 610 -29.81 11.57 -3.13
#